data_AF-A0A151E4M0-F1
#
_entry.id   AF-A0A151E4M0-F1
#
_cell.length_a   1.000
_cell.length_b   1.000
_cell.length_c   1.000
_cell.angle_alpha   90.00
_cell.angle_beta   90.00
_cell.angle_gamma   90.00
#
_symmetry.space_group_name_H-M   'P 1'
#
loop_
_entity.id
_entity.type
_entity.pdbx_description
1 polymer ?
#
loop_
_entity_poly.entity_id
_entity_poly.type
_entity_poly.pdbx_seq_one_letter_code
_entity_poly.pdbx_strand_id
1 'polypeptide(L)'
;MKTIMVVDDEISILNEVKTALENEDINVVAVDNNRKAFELIDKDSEDNYSLILIDTSLPESDIPAFFSMKPSLKKNIDTSSEENFLQKPFTKQQLIEFIKKKIE
;
A
#
# COMPACT_ATOMS: atom_id res chain seq x y z
N MET A 1 4.53 -12.87 10.40
CA MET A 1 3.51 -11.82 10.26
C MET A 1 4.13 -10.49 9.86
N LYS A 2 3.84 -10.05 8.62
CA LYS A 2 4.25 -8.73 8.09
C LYS A 2 3.08 -7.76 8.20
N THR A 3 3.34 -6.48 8.46
CA THR A 3 2.29 -5.46 8.55
C THR A 3 2.35 -4.54 7.32
N ILE A 4 1.21 -4.31 6.71
CA ILE A 4 1.05 -3.42 5.55
C ILE A 4 0.09 -2.30 5.94
N MET A 5 0.49 -1.06 5.67
CA MET A 5 -0.40 0.09 5.77
C MET A 5 -1.03 0.37 4.40
N VAL A 6 -2.32 0.70 4.40
CA VAL A 6 -3.07 1.04 3.17
C VAL A 6 -3.78 2.37 3.43
N VAL A 7 -3.53 3.35 2.57
CA VAL A 7 -4.07 4.70 2.67
C VAL A 7 -4.94 4.96 1.45
N ASP A 8 -6.24 5.09 1.65
CA ASP A 8 -7.23 5.29 0.59
C ASP A 8 -8.45 5.99 1.19
N ASP A 9 -9.02 6.98 0.52
CA ASP A 9 -10.23 7.66 1.00
C ASP A 9 -11.52 6.85 0.73
N GLU A 10 -11.45 5.85 -0.16
CA GLU A 10 -12.53 4.92 -0.45
C GLU A 10 -12.58 3.77 0.57
N ILE A 11 -13.51 3.88 1.52
CA ILE A 11 -13.74 2.84 2.56
C ILE A 11 -14.02 1.45 1.96
N SER A 12 -14.68 1.38 0.79
CA SER A 12 -14.90 0.13 0.06
C SER A 12 -13.58 -0.57 -0.29
N ILE A 13 -12.63 0.18 -0.86
CA ILE A 13 -11.32 -0.35 -1.25
C ILE A 13 -10.54 -0.79 -0.01
N LEU A 14 -10.56 -0.01 1.08
CA LEU A 14 -9.92 -0.41 2.34
C LEU A 14 -10.43 -1.76 2.86
N ASN A 15 -11.75 -1.97 2.81
CA ASN A 15 -12.36 -3.24 3.23
C ASN A 15 -11.99 -4.39 2.28
N GLU A 16 -12.00 -4.16 0.96
CA GLU A 16 -11.60 -5.15 -0.03
C GLU A 16 -10.15 -5.59 0.16
N VAL A 17 -9.23 -4.64 0.36
CA VAL A 17 -7.81 -4.93 0.61
C VAL A 17 -7.63 -5.72 1.90
N LYS A 18 -8.35 -5.34 2.96
CA LYS A 18 -8.32 -6.07 4.24
C LYS A 18 -8.80 -7.51 4.06
N THR A 19 -9.98 -7.73 3.48
CA THR A 19 -10.53 -9.07 3.24
C THR A 19 -9.69 -9.90 2.26
N ALA A 20 -9.03 -9.25 1.31
CA ALA A 20 -8.10 -9.91 0.41
C ALA A 20 -6.91 -10.53 1.18
N LEU A 21 -6.36 -9.79 2.14
CA LEU A 21 -5.14 -10.14 2.87
C LEU A 21 -5.40 -10.88 4.19
N GLU A 22 -6.63 -10.92 4.70
CA GLU A 22 -7.02 -11.66 5.92
C GLU A 22 -6.67 -13.16 5.90
N ASN A 23 -6.56 -13.76 4.72
CA ASN A 23 -6.20 -15.18 4.56
C ASN A 23 -4.68 -15.40 4.37
N GLU A 24 -3.92 -14.31 4.30
CA GLU A 24 -2.46 -14.32 4.26
C GLU A 24 -1.95 -14.03 5.68
N ASP A 25 -0.74 -14.46 6.05
CA ASP A 25 -0.09 -14.12 7.35
C ASP A 25 0.37 -12.64 7.36
N ILE A 26 -0.52 -11.73 6.97
CA ILE A 26 -0.31 -10.31 6.72
C ILE A 26 -1.33 -9.52 7.54
N ASN A 27 -0.85 -8.66 8.42
CA ASN A 27 -1.67 -7.69 9.13
C ASN A 27 -1.89 -6.44 8.27
N VAL A 28 -3.12 -5.93 8.20
CA VAL A 28 -3.47 -4.73 7.41
C VAL A 28 -3.89 -3.60 8.33
N VAL A 29 -3.20 -2.46 8.22
CA VAL A 29 -3.56 -1.21 8.87
C VAL A 29 -4.16 -0.29 7.80
N ALA A 30 -5.49 -0.22 7.79
CA ALA A 30 -6.25 0.61 6.86
C ALA A 30 -6.44 2.03 7.41
N VAL A 31 -6.17 3.04 6.60
CA VAL A 31 -6.23 4.46 6.97
C VAL A 31 -6.97 5.24 5.89
N ASP A 32 -7.94 6.04 6.31
CA ASP A 32 -8.87 6.79 5.44
C ASP A 32 -8.37 8.18 5.04
N ASN A 33 -7.18 8.59 5.46
CA ASN A 33 -6.56 9.86 5.06
C ASN A 33 -5.06 9.89 5.35
N ASN A 34 -4.37 10.74 4.59
CA ASN A 34 -2.93 10.94 4.70
C ASN A 34 -2.49 11.41 6.10
N ARG A 35 -3.29 12.23 6.78
CA ARG A 35 -2.91 12.79 8.10
C ARG A 35 -2.76 11.69 9.15
N LYS A 36 -3.75 10.81 9.28
CA LYS A 36 -3.69 9.66 10.18
C LYS A 36 -2.56 8.70 9.80
N ALA A 37 -2.24 8.58 8.51
CA ALA A 37 -1.15 7.73 8.05
C ALA A 37 0.20 8.26 8.55
N PHE A 38 0.47 9.56 8.38
CA PHE A 38 1.67 10.19 8.93
C PHE A 38 1.74 10.11 10.45
N GLU A 39 0.64 10.34 11.16
CA GLU A 39 0.59 10.21 12.63
C GLU A 39 0.95 8.79 13.09
N LEU A 40 0.49 7.75 12.38
CA LEU A 40 0.82 6.35 12.69
C LEU A 40 2.27 6.01 12.35
N ILE A 41 2.78 6.51 11.23
CA ILE A 41 4.18 6.32 10.83
C ILE A 41 5.13 6.94 11.85
N ASP A 42 4.85 8.18 12.30
CA ASP A 42 5.64 8.88 13.30
C ASP A 42 5.57 8.21 14.68
N LYS A 43 4.40 7.71 15.07
CA LYS A 43 4.16 7.10 16.38
C LYS A 43 4.71 5.69 16.50
N ASP A 44 4.49 4.85 15.48
CA ASP A 44 4.80 3.43 15.55
C ASP A 44 6.22 3.11 15.05
N SER A 45 7.00 4.09 14.60
CA SER A 45 8.26 3.90 13.87
C SER A 45 8.05 3.25 12.50
N GLU A 46 8.66 3.84 11.47
CA GLU A 46 8.61 3.39 10.06
C GLU A 46 8.98 1.91 9.88
N ASP A 47 9.85 1.37 10.74
CA ASP A 47 10.31 -0.03 10.68
C ASP A 47 9.22 -1.07 11.00
N ASN A 48 8.09 -0.66 11.57
CA ASN A 48 6.98 -1.56 11.88
C ASN A 48 6.12 -1.94 10.67
N TYR A 49 6.28 -1.22 9.54
CA TYR A 49 5.54 -1.46 8.31
C TYR A 49 6.46 -2.04 7.25
N SER A 50 6.12 -3.23 6.72
CA SER A 50 6.87 -3.87 5.63
C SER A 50 6.59 -3.22 4.28
N LEU A 51 5.40 -2.66 4.11
CA LEU A 51 4.95 -1.98 2.89
C LEU A 51 3.87 -0.94 3.26
N ILE A 52 3.88 0.19 2.55
CA ILE A 52 2.81 1.19 2.58
C ILE A 52 2.23 1.26 1.17
N LEU A 53 0.91 1.12 1.05
CA LEU A 53 0.15 1.36 -0.17
C LEU A 53 -0.59 2.70 -0.03
N ILE A 54 -0.41 3.59 -0.99
CA ILE A 54 -0.99 4.92 -0.99
C ILE A 54 -1.82 5.08 -2.25
N ASP A 55 -3.09 5.44 -2.10
CA ASP A 55 -3.95 5.77 -3.22
C ASP A 55 -3.45 7.02 -3.96
N THR A 56 -3.36 6.90 -5.29
CA THR A 56 -2.85 7.93 -6.19
C THR A 56 -3.34 7.64 -7.61
N SER A 57 -2.75 8.30 -8.60
CA SER A 57 -2.84 7.93 -10.01
C SER A 57 -1.49 7.47 -10.56
N LEU A 58 -1.53 6.72 -11.67
CA LEU A 58 -0.32 6.37 -12.43
C LEU A 58 0.43 7.65 -12.87
N PRO A 59 1.77 7.61 -13.01
CA PRO A 59 2.52 8.74 -13.55
C PRO A 59 1.96 9.16 -14.92
N GLU A 60 1.91 10.46 -15.17
CA GLU A 60 1.48 11.03 -16.46
C GLU A 60 0.03 10.70 -16.90
N SER A 61 -0.82 10.21 -16.00
CA SER A 61 -2.25 10.01 -16.27
C SER A 61 -3.13 10.16 -15.03
N ASP A 62 -4.44 10.32 -15.21
CA ASP A 62 -5.43 10.37 -14.12
C ASP A 62 -6.00 8.98 -13.79
N ILE A 63 -5.30 7.91 -14.15
CA ILE A 63 -5.76 6.53 -13.91
C ILE A 63 -5.49 6.17 -12.45
N PRO A 64 -6.53 5.86 -11.63
CA PRO A 64 -6.34 5.54 -10.23
C PRO A 64 -5.50 4.28 -10.02
N ALA A 65 -4.60 4.32 -9.02
CA ALA A 65 -3.68 3.24 -8.73
C ALA A 65 -3.17 3.33 -7.29
N PHE A 66 -2.77 2.19 -6.72
CA PHE A 66 -1.97 2.19 -5.50
C PHE A 66 -0.50 2.34 -5.83
N PHE A 67 0.17 3.32 -5.22
CA PHE A 67 1.62 3.40 -5.16
C PHE A 67 2.14 2.65 -3.94
N SER A 68 3.21 1.90 -4.14
CA SER A 68 3.84 1.11 -3.09
C SER A 68 5.17 1.72 -2.64
N MET A 69 5.34 1.84 -1.33
CA MET A 69 6.51 2.42 -0.69
C MET A 69 7.02 1.50 0.41
N LYS A 70 8.34 1.29 0.46
CA LYS A 70 9.02 0.64 1.59
C LYS A 70 9.55 1.73 2.52
N PRO A 71 9.15 1.76 3.80
CA PRO A 71 9.61 2.80 4.75
C PRO A 71 11.13 2.82 4.92
N SER A 72 11.76 1.64 4.91
CA SER A 72 13.22 1.48 5.07
C SER A 72 14.06 1.94 3.87
N LEU A 73 13.46 2.18 2.69
CA LEU A 73 14.16 2.68 1.49
C LEU A 73 14.01 4.20 1.34
N LYS A 74 14.47 4.98 2.32
CA LYS A 74 14.57 6.44 2.18
C LYS A 74 15.60 6.94 1.14
N LYS A 75 16.27 6.05 0.38
CA LYS A 75 17.42 6.44 -0.46
C LYS A 75 17.29 6.30 -1.98
N ASN A 76 16.34 5.54 -2.53
CA ASN A 76 16.13 5.46 -3.99
C ASN A 76 14.72 4.92 -4.29
N ILE A 77 13.68 5.71 -4.05
CA ILE A 77 12.34 5.38 -4.52
C ILE A 77 12.28 5.85 -5.97
N ASP A 78 12.43 4.91 -6.90
CA ASP A 78 12.22 5.21 -8.31
C ASP A 78 10.72 5.36 -8.58
N THR A 79 10.25 6.61 -8.50
CA THR A 79 8.86 6.97 -8.78
C THR A 79 8.52 6.89 -10.27
N SER A 80 9.49 6.60 -11.14
CA SER A 80 9.27 6.42 -12.58
C SER A 80 9.00 4.97 -12.97
N SER A 81 9.23 4.01 -12.07
CA SER A 81 9.00 2.59 -12.37
C SER A 81 7.53 2.23 -12.15
N GLU A 82 6.83 1.88 -13.23
CA GLU A 82 5.44 1.39 -13.22
C GLU A 82 5.24 0.18 -12.31
N GLU A 83 6.31 -0.59 -12.01
CA GLU A 83 6.25 -1.73 -11.11
C GLU A 83 5.92 -1.36 -9.65
N ASN A 84 6.02 -0.07 -9.31
CA ASN A 84 5.63 0.47 -8.01
C ASN A 84 4.15 0.79 -7.91
N PHE A 85 3.41 0.64 -9.00
CA PHE A 85 1.99 0.94 -9.06
C PHE A 85 1.15 -0.32 -9.29
N LEU A 86 0.00 -0.36 -8.64
CA LEU A 86 -1.07 -1.32 -8.89
C LEU A 86 -2.30 -0.54 -9.38
N GLN A 87 -2.53 -0.56 -10.69
CA GLN A 87 -3.67 0.11 -11.31
C GLN A 87 -5.02 -0.44 -10.82
N LYS A 88 -5.96 0.46 -10.55
CA LYS A 88 -7.38 0.15 -10.29
C LYS A 88 -8.18 0.10 -11.62
N PRO A 89 -9.22 -0.75 -11.72
CA PRO A 89 -9.60 -1.79 -10.76
C PRO A 89 -8.63 -2.98 -10.81
N PHE A 90 -8.45 -3.64 -9.67
CA PHE A 90 -7.61 -4.82 -9.54
C PHE A 90 -8.39 -5.98 -8.92
N THR A 91 -7.92 -7.20 -9.15
CA THR A 91 -8.43 -8.40 -8.51
C THR A 91 -7.70 -8.69 -7.20
N LYS A 92 -8.33 -9.49 -6.33
CA LYS A 92 -7.70 -10.02 -5.10
C LYS A 92 -6.35 -10.71 -5.39
N GLN A 93 -6.24 -11.47 -6.48
CA GLN A 93 -5.00 -12.16 -6.85
C GLN A 93 -3.90 -11.17 -7.24
N GLN A 94 -4.22 -10.16 -8.07
CA GLN A 94 -3.26 -9.12 -8.45
C GLN A 94 -2.72 -8.36 -7.23
N LEU A 95 -3.59 -8.03 -6.28
CA LEU A 95 -3.18 -7.38 -5.02
C LEU A 95 -2.22 -8.24 -4.20
N ILE A 96 -2.54 -9.53 -4.02
CA ILE A 96 -1.70 -10.46 -3.23
C ILE A 96 -0.33 -10.65 -3.90
N GLU A 97 -0.30 -10.86 -5.22
CA GLU A 97 0.95 -11.03 -5.98
C GLU A 97 1.81 -9.76 -5.93
N PHE A 98 1.19 -8.60 -6.13
CA PHE A 98 1.86 -7.30 -6.06
C PHE A 98 2.52 -7.07 -4.69
N ILE A 99 1.80 -7.38 -3.61
CA ILE A 99 2.32 -7.28 -2.25
C ILE A 99 3.45 -8.29 -2.02
N LYS A 100 3.25 -9.58 -2.36
CA LYS A 100 4.23 -10.65 -2.14
C LYS A 100 5.57 -10.33 -2.81
N LYS A 101 5.54 -9.89 -4.07
CA LYS A 101 6.74 -9.48 -4.83
C LYS A 101 7.53 -8.35 -4.13
N LYS A 102 6.85 -7.51 -3.33
CA LYS A 102 7.48 -6.38 -2.66
C LYS A 102 7.92 -6.71 -1.24
N ILE A 103 7.24 -7.59 -0.54
CA ILE A 103 7.62 -7.90 0.85
C ILE A 103 8.67 -9.01 0.94
N GLU A 104 8.80 -9.88 -0.06
CA GLU A 104 9.88 -10.88 -0.18
C GLU A 104 11.27 -10.23 -0.26
#